data_AF-A0A2T7U062-F1
#
_entry.id   AF-A0A2T7U062-F1
#
_cell.length_a   1.000
_cell.length_b   1.000
_cell.length_c   1.000
_cell.angle_alpha   90.00
_cell.angle_beta   90.00
_cell.angle_gamma   90.00
#
_symmetry.space_group_name_H-M   'P 1'
#
loop_
_entity.id
_entity.type
_entity.pdbx_description
1 polymer ?
#
loop_
_entity_poly.entity_id
_entity_poly.type
_entity_poly.pdbx_seq_one_letter_code
_entity_poly.pdbx_strand_id
1 'polypeptide(L)'
;MDPLSTVVDPFHIIYAEPAIGWETFSRQWLGVVLVPLATLVGALLIFLQLRHTWRSYEEGQTWKKSEFLANQVKDFYQDPMVEKVMNLLDYKARVLKIPNKKVDVLFIQGEDVLNVARNAVAGRDIFFAKGDFVIISTSLRPAESSQQFSENEVYVRDLFDWFFFRLGEFQHMIDNKLFEYKELEVHIGYVFRLVTGKLDHVSTDLVKAMGGYREEWKFSGVDTLLERCEYPDKFLPRPSLIRRAGDQVVSRLRHLAG
;
A
#
# COMPACT_ATOMS: atom_id res chain seq x y z
N MET A 1 -31.71 104.78 6.21
CA MET A 1 -32.67 103.76 6.67
C MET A 1 -31.90 102.84 7.59
N ASP A 2 -32.20 103.02 8.87
CA ASP A 2 -31.55 102.47 10.05
C ASP A 2 -31.98 101.02 10.35
N PRO A 3 -31.33 100.36 11.32
CA PRO A 3 -30.95 98.94 11.35
C PRO A 3 -31.82 98.13 12.31
N LEU A 4 -31.72 96.79 12.31
CA LEU A 4 -32.15 95.87 13.39
C LEU A 4 -31.49 94.50 13.09
N SER A 5 -30.44 94.06 13.78
CA SER A 5 -30.32 93.60 15.17
C SER A 5 -29.96 92.11 15.18
N THR A 6 -28.68 91.80 15.03
CA THR A 6 -28.10 90.50 15.40
C THR A 6 -28.16 90.37 16.92
N VAL A 7 -29.10 89.57 17.41
CA VAL A 7 -29.16 89.12 18.80
C VAL A 7 -27.97 88.19 19.03
N VAL A 8 -26.90 88.72 19.62
CA VAL A 8 -25.79 87.94 20.16
C VAL A 8 -26.23 87.50 21.55
N ASP A 9 -26.39 86.18 21.73
CA ASP A 9 -26.72 85.55 23.01
C ASP A 9 -25.53 85.69 23.98
N PRO A 10 -25.63 86.42 25.10
CA PRO A 10 -24.49 86.79 25.94
C PRO A 10 -24.08 85.72 26.97
N PHE A 11 -24.61 84.49 26.90
CA PHE A 11 -24.33 83.44 27.88
C PHE A 11 -23.55 82.25 27.30
N HIS A 12 -22.38 82.50 26.72
CA HIS A 12 -21.34 81.46 26.71
C HIS A 12 -20.72 81.38 28.11
N ILE A 13 -21.37 80.64 29.01
CA ILE A 13 -20.74 80.21 30.27
C ILE A 13 -19.59 79.29 29.87
N ILE A 14 -18.38 79.83 29.92
CA ILE A 14 -17.15 79.04 29.81
C ILE A 14 -17.09 78.20 31.09
N TYR A 15 -17.64 76.99 31.04
CA TYR A 15 -17.37 76.00 32.07
C TYR A 15 -15.88 75.66 31.96
N ALA A 16 -15.07 76.20 32.86
CA ALA A 16 -13.72 75.69 33.07
C ALA A 16 -13.88 74.25 33.55
N GLU A 17 -13.57 73.28 32.69
CA GLU A 17 -13.58 71.88 33.10
C GLU A 17 -12.61 71.72 34.29
N PRO A 18 -13.04 71.07 35.38
CA PRO A 18 -12.17 70.86 36.52
C PRO A 18 -10.93 70.08 36.05
N ALA A 19 -9.74 70.53 36.46
CA ALA A 19 -8.50 69.84 36.16
C ALA A 19 -8.64 68.36 36.53
N ILE A 20 -8.50 67.49 35.53
CA ILE A 20 -8.57 66.04 35.72
C ILE A 20 -7.52 65.67 36.76
N GLY A 21 -7.96 65.14 37.90
CA GLY A 21 -7.07 64.70 38.96
C GLY A 21 -6.10 63.63 38.46
N TRP A 22 -4.87 63.62 38.97
CA TRP A 22 -3.85 62.63 38.59
C TRP A 22 -4.33 61.17 38.72
N GLU A 23 -5.21 60.89 39.69
CA GLU A 23 -5.83 59.57 39.87
C GLU A 23 -6.74 59.15 38.72
N THR A 24 -7.52 60.06 38.14
CA THR A 24 -8.41 59.74 37.03
C THR A 24 -7.63 59.60 35.73
N PHE A 25 -6.62 60.44 35.52
CA PHE A 25 -5.71 60.36 34.38
C PHE A 25 -4.94 59.02 34.36
N SER A 26 -4.31 58.65 35.47
CA SER A 26 -3.54 57.39 35.58
C SER A 26 -4.42 56.15 35.36
N ARG A 27 -5.64 56.13 35.91
CA ARG A 27 -6.60 55.04 35.69
C ARG A 27 -7.02 54.91 34.23
N GLN A 28 -7.26 56.01 33.55
CA GLN A 28 -7.60 56.01 32.12
C GLN A 28 -6.45 55.44 31.27
N TRP A 29 -5.21 55.89 31.49
CA TRP A 29 -4.05 55.38 30.77
C TRP A 29 -3.73 53.92 31.08
N LEU A 30 -3.89 53.48 32.33
CA LEU A 30 -3.75 52.08 32.69
C LEU A 30 -4.75 51.21 31.91
N GLY A 31 -6.01 51.63 31.78
CA GLY A 31 -6.99 50.92 30.97
C GLY A 31 -6.59 50.83 29.49
N VAL A 32 -6.13 51.95 28.92
CA VAL A 32 -5.73 52.03 27.51
C VAL A 32 -4.53 51.13 27.18
N VAL A 33 -3.61 50.91 28.11
CA VAL A 33 -2.42 50.07 27.88
C VAL A 33 -2.64 48.62 28.30
N LEU A 34 -3.26 48.38 29.46
CA LEU A 34 -3.41 47.02 30.00
C LEU A 34 -4.40 46.19 29.20
N VAL A 35 -5.49 46.79 28.69
CA VAL A 35 -6.49 46.04 27.91
C VAL A 35 -5.89 45.47 26.62
N PRO A 36 -5.23 46.26 25.73
CA PRO A 36 -4.57 45.70 24.55
C PRO A 36 -3.47 44.71 24.90
N LEU A 37 -2.70 44.95 25.95
CA LEU A 37 -1.66 44.01 26.38
C LEU A 37 -2.27 42.66 26.79
N ALA A 38 -3.33 42.67 27.59
CA ALA A 38 -4.06 41.47 27.96
C ALA A 38 -4.67 40.76 26.74
N THR A 39 -5.23 41.50 25.78
CA THR A 39 -5.73 40.94 24.51
C THR A 39 -4.62 40.31 23.67
N LEU A 40 -3.45 40.96 23.57
CA LEU A 40 -2.30 40.42 22.85
C LEU A 40 -1.77 39.14 23.50
N VAL A 41 -1.67 39.11 24.82
CA VAL A 41 -1.28 37.90 25.56
C VAL A 41 -2.31 36.79 25.34
N GLY A 42 -3.62 37.10 25.44
CA GLY A 42 -4.69 36.14 25.17
C GLY A 42 -4.62 35.57 23.76
N ALA A 43 -4.46 36.44 22.74
CA ALA A 43 -4.32 36.03 21.35
C ALA A 43 -3.08 35.15 21.11
N LEU A 44 -1.95 35.49 21.75
CA LEU A 44 -0.73 34.69 21.67
C LEU A 44 -0.93 33.29 22.25
N LEU A 45 -1.59 33.17 23.41
CA LEU A 45 -1.87 31.89 24.03
C LEU A 45 -2.77 31.01 23.16
N ILE A 46 -3.84 31.59 22.58
CA ILE A 46 -4.72 30.88 21.63
C ILE A 46 -3.93 30.39 20.40
N PHE A 47 -3.06 31.25 19.85
CA PHE A 47 -2.22 30.89 18.71
C PHE A 47 -1.28 29.71 19.02
N LEU A 48 -0.65 29.71 20.19
CA LEU A 48 0.23 28.61 20.61
C LEU A 48 -0.54 27.30 20.82
N GLN A 49 -1.75 27.36 21.39
CA GLN A 49 -2.62 26.20 21.54
C GLN A 49 -3.05 25.63 20.18
N LEU A 50 -3.48 26.48 19.25
CA LEU A 50 -3.84 26.07 17.89
C LEU A 50 -2.67 25.39 17.18
N ARG A 51 -1.45 25.96 17.30
CA ARG A 51 -0.24 25.39 16.70
C ARG A 51 0.10 24.01 17.27
N HIS A 52 -0.05 23.82 18.59
CA HIS A 52 0.20 22.53 19.22
C HIS A 52 -0.82 21.48 18.78
N THR A 53 -2.11 21.83 18.78
CA THR A 53 -3.19 20.96 18.33
C THR A 53 -3.02 20.57 16.86
N TRP A 54 -2.59 21.50 16.01
CA TRP A 54 -2.33 21.21 14.59
C TRP A 54 -1.22 20.16 14.40
N ARG A 55 -0.09 20.30 15.09
CA ARG A 55 1.00 19.31 15.04
C ARG A 55 0.56 17.94 15.55
N SER A 56 -0.16 17.91 16.66
CA SER A 56 -0.70 16.66 17.21
C SER A 56 -1.69 15.99 16.25
N TYR A 57 -2.47 16.78 15.52
CA TYR A 57 -3.37 16.28 14.49
C TYR A 57 -2.61 15.65 13.31
N GLU A 58 -1.54 16.29 12.82
CA GLU A 58 -0.70 15.74 11.75
C GLU A 58 -0.06 14.41 12.16
N GLU A 59 0.54 14.34 13.35
CA GLU A 59 1.12 13.10 13.89
C GLU A 59 0.07 11.99 14.03
N GLY A 60 -1.12 12.35 14.53
CA GLY A 60 -2.24 11.42 14.65
C GLY A 60 -2.77 10.90 13.31
N GLN A 61 -2.75 11.73 12.26
CA GLN A 61 -3.12 11.29 10.91
C GLN A 61 -2.08 10.33 10.33
N THR A 62 -0.79 10.62 10.46
CA THR A 62 0.28 9.72 10.00
C THR A 62 0.18 8.36 10.68
N TRP A 63 0.00 8.32 12.01
CA TRP A 63 -0.15 7.06 12.73
C TRP A 63 -1.37 6.25 12.25
N LYS A 64 -2.52 6.90 12.04
CA LYS A 64 -3.73 6.25 11.51
C LYS A 64 -3.54 5.70 10.10
N LYS A 65 -2.82 6.43 9.24
CA LYS A 65 -2.48 5.95 7.89
C LYS A 65 -1.59 4.71 7.94
N SER A 66 -0.56 4.72 8.78
CA SER A 66 0.32 3.56 8.96
C SER A 66 -0.43 2.36 9.55
N GLU A 67 -1.32 2.58 10.53
CA GLU A 67 -2.17 1.53 11.08
C GLU A 67 -3.12 0.95 10.03
N PHE A 68 -3.77 1.80 9.24
CA PHE A 68 -4.64 1.37 8.15
C PHE A 68 -3.86 0.53 7.12
N LEU A 69 -2.70 1.02 6.66
CA LEU A 69 -1.83 0.29 5.75
C LEU A 69 -1.42 -1.07 6.31
N ALA A 70 -0.97 -1.12 7.57
CA ALA A 70 -0.57 -2.36 8.22
C ALA A 70 -1.72 -3.39 8.26
N ASN A 71 -2.95 -2.92 8.50
CA ASN A 71 -4.14 -3.78 8.46
C ASN A 71 -4.43 -4.26 7.04
N GLN A 72 -4.39 -3.40 6.01
CA GLN A 72 -4.61 -3.82 4.62
C GLN A 72 -3.56 -4.84 4.13
N VAL A 73 -2.29 -4.63 4.50
CA VAL A 73 -1.20 -5.57 4.21
C VAL A 73 -1.42 -6.90 4.93
N LYS A 74 -1.80 -6.85 6.21
CA LYS A 74 -2.11 -8.06 6.98
C LYS A 74 -3.25 -8.83 6.33
N ASP A 75 -4.33 -8.17 5.97
CA ASP A 75 -5.49 -8.77 5.32
C ASP A 75 -5.12 -9.39 3.97
N PHE A 76 -4.24 -8.74 3.20
CA PHE A 76 -3.68 -9.29 1.95
C PHE A 76 -2.93 -10.61 2.19
N TYR A 77 -2.05 -10.68 3.20
CA TYR A 77 -1.29 -11.91 3.48
C TYR A 77 -2.11 -13.01 4.17
N GLN A 78 -3.20 -12.65 4.85
CA GLN A 78 -4.11 -13.61 5.49
C GLN A 78 -5.10 -14.24 4.50
N ASP A 79 -5.17 -13.72 3.27
CA ASP A 79 -6.01 -14.27 2.22
C ASP A 79 -5.47 -15.63 1.74
N PRO A 80 -6.25 -16.72 1.84
CA PRO A 80 -5.78 -18.06 1.46
C PRO A 80 -5.45 -18.22 -0.03
N MET A 81 -6.05 -17.45 -0.93
CA MET A 81 -5.76 -17.49 -2.36
C MET A 81 -4.46 -16.75 -2.66
N VAL A 82 -4.24 -15.60 -2.02
CA VAL A 82 -2.96 -14.87 -2.09
C VAL A 82 -1.82 -15.75 -1.54
N GLU A 83 -2.00 -16.39 -0.38
CA GLU A 83 -0.99 -17.27 0.21
C GLU A 83 -0.62 -18.41 -0.75
N LYS A 84 -1.60 -19.01 -1.44
CA LYS A 84 -1.36 -20.05 -2.45
C LYS A 84 -0.56 -19.51 -3.63
N VAL A 85 -0.91 -18.35 -4.19
CA VAL A 85 -0.14 -17.75 -5.29
C VAL A 85 1.29 -17.43 -4.85
N MET A 86 1.46 -16.85 -3.68
CA MET A 86 2.79 -16.59 -3.11
C MET A 86 3.61 -17.88 -2.98
N ASN A 87 2.98 -18.95 -2.49
CA ASN A 87 3.58 -20.28 -2.40
C ASN A 87 3.91 -20.89 -3.77
N LEU A 88 3.18 -20.56 -4.84
CA LEU A 88 3.47 -20.99 -6.22
C LEU A 88 4.60 -20.19 -6.85
N LEU A 89 4.70 -18.88 -6.55
CA LEU A 89 5.75 -18.00 -7.05
C LEU A 89 7.11 -18.26 -6.37
N ASP A 90 7.10 -18.65 -5.09
CA ASP A 90 8.31 -18.87 -4.29
C ASP A 90 9.06 -20.17 -4.64
N TYR A 91 8.39 -21.13 -5.30
CA TYR A 91 8.94 -22.46 -5.60
C TYR A 91 8.85 -22.77 -7.09
N LYS A 92 9.96 -23.23 -7.67
CA LYS A 92 10.01 -23.70 -9.07
C LYS A 92 8.96 -24.78 -9.37
N ALA A 93 8.72 -25.67 -8.41
CA ALA A 93 7.64 -26.63 -8.44
C ALA A 93 7.12 -26.89 -7.02
N ARG A 94 5.81 -27.07 -6.87
CA ARG A 94 5.17 -27.32 -5.58
C ARG A 94 3.92 -28.16 -5.71
N VAL A 95 3.76 -29.11 -4.77
CA VAL A 95 2.54 -29.91 -4.66
C VAL A 95 1.51 -29.15 -3.84
N LEU A 96 0.30 -28.96 -4.39
CA LEU A 96 -0.82 -28.36 -3.66
C LEU A 96 -2.09 -29.19 -3.85
N LYS A 97 -2.96 -29.12 -2.86
CA LYS A 97 -4.29 -29.72 -2.91
C LYS A 97 -5.27 -28.75 -3.54
N ILE A 98 -5.94 -29.18 -4.62
CA ILE A 98 -7.03 -28.43 -5.24
C ILE A 98 -8.32 -28.75 -4.47
N PRO A 99 -9.15 -27.75 -4.12
CA PRO A 99 -10.46 -28.00 -3.55
C PRO A 99 -11.25 -28.98 -4.42
N ASN A 100 -11.98 -29.90 -3.79
CA ASN A 100 -12.78 -30.94 -4.46
C ASN A 100 -11.99 -32.03 -5.22
N LYS A 101 -10.66 -31.95 -5.31
CA LYS A 101 -9.83 -33.08 -5.77
C LYS A 101 -9.31 -33.90 -4.60
N LYS A 102 -9.39 -35.22 -4.75
CA LYS A 102 -8.86 -36.20 -3.77
C LYS A 102 -7.34 -36.38 -3.91
N VAL A 103 -6.81 -36.06 -5.08
CA VAL A 103 -5.40 -36.18 -5.42
C VAL A 103 -4.73 -34.81 -5.32
N ASP A 104 -3.48 -34.83 -4.85
CA ASP A 104 -2.63 -33.65 -4.90
C ASP A 104 -2.12 -33.42 -6.32
N VAL A 105 -1.91 -32.15 -6.69
CA VAL A 105 -1.46 -31.77 -8.03
C VAL A 105 -0.10 -31.09 -7.93
N LEU A 106 0.81 -31.45 -8.84
CA LEU A 106 2.12 -30.81 -8.94
C LEU A 106 2.03 -29.56 -9.83
N PHE A 107 2.29 -28.39 -9.25
CA PHE A 107 2.35 -27.12 -9.97
C PHE A 107 3.79 -26.82 -10.33
N ILE A 108 4.04 -26.44 -11.58
CA ILE A 108 5.38 -26.17 -12.14
C ILE A 108 5.36 -24.78 -12.75
N GLN A 109 6.33 -23.92 -12.45
CA GLN A 109 6.28 -22.53 -12.91
C GLN A 109 6.32 -22.39 -14.44
N GLY A 110 7.18 -23.16 -15.12
CA GLY A 110 7.39 -23.06 -16.56
C GLY A 110 7.98 -24.33 -17.17
N GLU A 111 8.06 -24.32 -18.50
CA GLU A 111 8.55 -25.44 -19.32
C GLU A 111 10.05 -25.71 -19.08
N ASP A 112 10.81 -24.66 -18.78
CA ASP A 112 12.23 -24.72 -18.41
C ASP A 112 12.45 -25.57 -17.15
N VAL A 113 11.54 -25.48 -16.18
CA VAL A 113 11.57 -26.25 -14.93
C VAL A 113 11.04 -27.67 -15.12
N LEU A 114 10.16 -27.90 -16.09
CA LEU A 114 9.51 -29.20 -16.34
C LEU A 114 10.52 -30.33 -16.50
N ASN A 115 11.59 -30.10 -17.26
CA ASN A 115 12.63 -31.11 -17.48
C ASN A 115 13.39 -31.46 -16.20
N VAL A 116 13.67 -30.47 -15.35
CA VAL A 116 14.31 -30.67 -14.04
C VAL A 116 13.38 -31.47 -13.11
N ALA A 117 12.10 -31.10 -13.07
CA ALA A 117 11.10 -31.78 -12.26
C ALA A 117 10.86 -33.24 -12.72
N ARG A 118 10.85 -33.50 -14.03
CA ARG A 118 10.69 -34.83 -14.61
C ARG A 118 11.85 -35.76 -14.29
N ASN A 119 13.06 -35.21 -14.20
CA ASN A 119 14.28 -35.97 -13.89
C ASN A 119 14.47 -36.18 -12.38
N ALA A 120 13.73 -35.47 -11.52
CA ALA A 120 13.71 -35.74 -10.09
C ALA A 120 12.95 -37.06 -9.83
N VAL A 121 13.69 -38.10 -9.41
CA VAL A 121 13.22 -39.50 -9.28
C VAL A 121 11.89 -39.63 -8.54
N ALA A 122 11.62 -38.82 -7.52
CA ALA A 122 10.40 -38.91 -6.72
C ALA A 122 9.15 -38.29 -7.38
N GLY A 123 9.30 -37.45 -8.42
CA GLY A 123 8.16 -36.82 -9.11
C GLY A 123 7.62 -37.64 -10.28
N ARG A 124 8.49 -38.41 -10.95
CA ARG A 124 8.22 -39.08 -12.24
C ARG A 124 7.06 -40.06 -12.17
N ASP A 125 7.05 -40.94 -11.16
CA ASP A 125 6.09 -42.05 -11.12
C ASP A 125 4.76 -41.67 -10.45
N ILE A 126 4.75 -40.60 -9.64
CA ILE A 126 3.58 -40.22 -8.84
C ILE A 126 2.65 -39.28 -9.62
N PHE A 127 3.20 -38.19 -10.18
CA PHE A 127 2.39 -37.13 -10.79
C PHE A 127 2.37 -37.21 -12.32
N PHE A 128 3.52 -37.41 -12.96
CA PHE A 128 3.60 -37.40 -14.42
C PHE A 128 2.93 -38.61 -15.06
N ALA A 129 3.00 -39.79 -14.44
CA ALA A 129 2.32 -40.99 -14.95
C ALA A 129 0.79 -40.87 -14.93
N LYS A 130 0.24 -40.11 -13.98
CA LYS A 130 -1.21 -39.90 -13.81
C LYS A 130 -1.74 -38.66 -14.54
N GLY A 131 -0.86 -37.77 -14.98
CA GLY A 131 -1.25 -36.46 -15.52
C GLY A 131 -1.68 -35.46 -14.43
N ASP A 132 -1.34 -35.71 -13.17
CA ASP A 132 -1.70 -34.86 -12.03
C ASP A 132 -0.70 -33.70 -11.84
N PHE A 133 -0.45 -32.94 -12.91
CA PHE A 133 0.41 -31.75 -12.87
C PHE A 133 -0.16 -30.62 -13.71
N VAL A 134 0.31 -29.40 -13.45
CA VAL A 134 -0.06 -28.19 -14.20
C VAL A 134 1.15 -27.28 -14.35
N ILE A 135 1.32 -26.71 -15.54
CA ILE A 135 2.35 -25.71 -15.82
C ILE A 135 1.68 -24.33 -15.72
N ILE A 136 2.17 -23.51 -14.78
CA ILE A 136 1.52 -22.24 -14.43
C ILE A 136 1.62 -21.27 -15.60
N SER A 137 2.79 -21.15 -16.24
CA SER A 137 2.97 -20.28 -17.40
C SER A 137 2.02 -20.60 -18.56
N THR A 138 1.71 -21.88 -18.80
CA THR A 138 0.75 -22.28 -19.84
C THR A 138 -0.70 -22.01 -19.43
N SER A 139 -1.00 -22.10 -18.14
CA SER A 139 -2.35 -21.80 -17.59
C SER A 139 -2.74 -20.34 -17.78
N LEU A 140 -1.74 -19.44 -17.75
CA LEU A 140 -1.91 -17.98 -17.89
C LEU A 140 -1.84 -17.50 -19.35
N ARG A 141 -1.99 -18.38 -20.34
CA ARG A 141 -2.08 -17.97 -21.76
C ARG A 141 -3.39 -17.21 -22.07
N PRO A 142 -3.42 -16.40 -23.15
CA PRO A 142 -4.65 -15.75 -23.62
C PRO A 142 -5.75 -16.75 -23.96
N ALA A 143 -7.01 -16.34 -23.79
CA ALA A 143 -8.18 -17.22 -23.99
C ALA A 143 -8.40 -17.60 -25.47
N GLU A 144 -7.85 -16.82 -26.42
CA GLU A 144 -7.97 -17.07 -27.86
C GLU A 144 -7.23 -18.32 -28.35
N SER A 145 -6.47 -18.99 -27.48
CA SER A 145 -5.89 -20.28 -27.85
C SER A 145 -7.03 -21.27 -28.15
N SER A 146 -6.99 -21.93 -29.31
CA SER A 146 -7.96 -22.96 -29.71
C SER A 146 -8.06 -24.16 -28.75
N GLN A 147 -7.21 -24.18 -27.73
CA GLN A 147 -7.16 -25.20 -26.71
C GLN A 147 -7.99 -24.80 -25.49
N GLN A 148 -8.96 -25.66 -25.15
CA GLN A 148 -9.71 -25.54 -23.90
C GLN A 148 -8.76 -25.68 -22.69
N PHE A 149 -9.06 -24.92 -21.63
CA PHE A 149 -8.36 -25.05 -20.36
C PHE A 149 -8.86 -26.28 -19.61
N SER A 150 -7.92 -27.02 -19.02
CA SER A 150 -8.23 -28.05 -18.03
C SER A 150 -8.71 -27.44 -16.72
N GLU A 151 -9.39 -28.22 -15.89
CA GLU A 151 -9.85 -27.78 -14.56
C GLU A 151 -8.70 -27.26 -13.67
N ASN A 152 -7.51 -27.86 -13.77
CA ASN A 152 -6.34 -27.45 -13.00
C ASN A 152 -5.83 -26.08 -13.48
N GLU A 153 -5.86 -25.83 -14.79
CA GLU A 153 -5.48 -24.53 -15.36
C GLU A 153 -6.49 -23.45 -14.98
N VAL A 154 -7.80 -23.74 -15.02
CA VAL A 154 -8.84 -22.82 -14.56
C VAL A 154 -8.62 -22.44 -13.10
N TYR A 155 -8.33 -23.42 -12.23
CA TYR A 155 -8.02 -23.13 -10.83
C TYR A 155 -6.78 -22.23 -10.65
N VAL A 156 -5.73 -22.42 -11.46
CA VAL A 156 -4.56 -21.52 -11.45
C VAL A 156 -4.97 -20.11 -11.85
N ARG A 157 -5.80 -19.95 -12.88
CA ARG A 157 -6.26 -18.64 -13.35
C ARG A 157 -7.07 -17.93 -12.26
N ASP A 158 -8.02 -18.61 -11.63
CA ASP A 158 -8.83 -18.05 -10.54
C ASP A 158 -7.95 -17.53 -9.39
N LEU A 159 -6.88 -18.27 -9.05
CA LEU A 159 -5.92 -17.85 -8.03
C LEU A 159 -5.19 -16.56 -8.43
N PHE A 160 -4.70 -16.48 -9.68
CA PHE A 160 -3.97 -15.32 -10.17
C PHE A 160 -4.87 -14.11 -10.43
N ASP A 161 -6.10 -14.31 -10.88
CA ASP A 161 -7.13 -13.26 -11.02
C ASP A 161 -7.37 -12.58 -9.67
N TRP A 162 -7.63 -13.39 -8.65
CA TRP A 162 -7.85 -12.88 -7.31
C TRP A 162 -6.61 -12.17 -6.75
N PHE A 163 -5.43 -12.75 -6.94
CA PHE A 163 -4.17 -12.16 -6.50
C PHE A 163 -3.90 -10.80 -7.16
N PHE A 164 -4.07 -10.68 -8.48
CA PHE A 164 -3.86 -9.42 -9.19
C PHE A 164 -4.93 -8.39 -8.85
N PHE A 165 -6.18 -8.82 -8.66
CA PHE A 165 -7.25 -7.95 -8.15
C PHE A 165 -6.86 -7.33 -6.79
N ARG A 166 -6.49 -8.17 -5.81
CA ARG A 166 -6.08 -7.72 -4.47
C ARG A 166 -4.82 -6.85 -4.49
N LEU A 167 -3.87 -7.15 -5.38
CA LEU A 167 -2.68 -6.32 -5.55
C LEU A 167 -3.03 -4.95 -6.14
N GLY A 168 -3.96 -4.90 -7.11
CA GLY A 168 -4.44 -3.67 -7.73
C GLY A 168 -5.22 -2.74 -6.78
N GLU A 169 -5.88 -3.29 -5.75
CA GLU A 169 -6.57 -2.47 -4.74
C GLU A 169 -5.63 -1.49 -4.02
N PHE A 170 -4.36 -1.86 -3.82
CA PHE A 170 -3.38 -0.94 -3.25
C PHE A 170 -3.14 0.30 -4.12
N GLN A 171 -3.22 0.16 -5.46
CA GLN A 171 -3.11 1.31 -6.36
C GLN A 171 -4.27 2.28 -6.14
N HIS A 172 -5.49 1.76 -6.04
CA HIS A 172 -6.67 2.57 -5.73
C HIS A 172 -6.56 3.29 -4.38
N MET A 173 -5.99 2.64 -3.36
CA MET A 173 -5.76 3.27 -2.06
C MET A 173 -4.72 4.40 -2.13
N ILE A 174 -3.67 4.23 -2.93
CA ILE A 174 -2.66 5.27 -3.17
C ILE A 174 -3.26 6.45 -3.94
N ASP A 175 -4.07 6.19 -4.97
CA ASP A 175 -4.74 7.23 -5.76
C ASP A 175 -5.71 8.06 -4.90
N ASN A 176 -6.33 7.43 -3.90
CA ASN A 176 -7.15 8.08 -2.87
C ASN A 176 -6.35 8.72 -1.73
N LYS A 177 -5.02 8.74 -1.80
CA LYS A 177 -4.10 9.35 -0.81
C LYS A 177 -4.23 8.77 0.60
N LEU A 178 -4.66 7.51 0.72
CA LEU A 178 -4.75 6.82 2.01
C LEU A 178 -3.35 6.56 2.60
N PHE A 179 -2.40 6.19 1.74
CA PHE A 179 -0.97 6.10 2.05
C PHE A 179 -0.16 6.34 0.77
N GLU A 180 1.14 6.55 0.92
CA GLU A 180 2.08 6.72 -0.19
C GLU A 180 2.65 5.38 -0.67
N TYR A 181 3.07 5.33 -1.93
CA TYR A 181 3.71 4.15 -2.51
C TYR A 181 4.94 3.67 -1.70
N LYS A 182 5.76 4.61 -1.23
CA LYS A 182 6.97 4.32 -0.45
C LYS A 182 6.65 3.60 0.86
N GLU A 183 5.51 3.92 1.48
CA GLU A 183 5.07 3.27 2.71
C GLU A 183 4.66 1.82 2.42
N LEU A 184 3.92 1.60 1.33
CA LEU A 184 3.49 0.27 0.89
C LEU A 184 4.68 -0.63 0.50
N GLU A 185 5.64 -0.09 -0.25
CA GLU A 185 6.79 -0.82 -0.78
C GLU A 185 7.58 -1.57 0.32
N VAL A 186 7.71 -0.97 1.50
CA VAL A 186 8.38 -1.58 2.66
C VAL A 186 7.76 -2.94 3.04
N HIS A 187 6.45 -3.10 2.82
CA HIS A 187 5.70 -4.28 3.22
C HIS A 187 5.53 -5.32 2.12
N ILE A 188 5.39 -4.88 0.86
CA ILE A 188 5.07 -5.76 -0.28
C ILE A 188 6.19 -5.82 -1.32
N GLY A 189 7.34 -5.19 -1.09
CA GLY A 189 8.49 -5.27 -2.02
C GLY A 189 8.91 -6.71 -2.32
N TYR A 190 8.75 -7.65 -1.37
CA TYR A 190 8.96 -9.06 -1.68
C TYR A 190 8.04 -9.58 -2.79
N VAL A 191 6.74 -9.27 -2.70
CA VAL A 191 5.71 -9.63 -3.68
C VAL A 191 6.05 -9.05 -5.05
N PHE A 192 6.44 -7.78 -5.09
CA PHE A 192 6.85 -7.12 -6.33
C PHE A 192 8.06 -7.80 -6.98
N ARG A 193 9.07 -8.22 -6.20
CA ARG A 193 10.22 -8.98 -6.75
C ARG A 193 9.83 -10.33 -7.32
N LEU A 194 8.86 -11.03 -6.72
CA LEU A 194 8.32 -12.28 -7.26
C LEU A 194 7.63 -12.04 -8.61
N VAL A 195 6.71 -11.07 -8.67
CA VAL A 195 5.90 -10.79 -9.87
C VAL A 195 6.75 -10.22 -11.02
N THR A 196 7.81 -9.47 -10.70
CA THR A 196 8.74 -8.90 -11.70
C THR A 196 9.87 -9.84 -12.10
N GLY A 197 9.98 -11.03 -11.48
CA GLY A 197 11.06 -11.97 -11.77
C GLY A 197 12.44 -11.54 -11.29
N LYS A 198 12.52 -10.59 -10.33
CA LYS A 198 13.79 -10.13 -9.76
C LYS A 198 14.41 -11.12 -8.76
N LEU A 199 13.80 -12.28 -8.58
CA LEU A 199 14.31 -13.37 -7.77
C LEU A 199 14.71 -14.53 -8.69
N ASP A 200 15.94 -15.02 -8.56
CA ASP A 200 16.56 -16.03 -9.43
C ASP A 200 15.79 -17.35 -9.55
N HIS A 201 14.87 -17.63 -8.63
CA HIS A 201 14.08 -18.85 -8.63
C HIS A 201 12.78 -18.74 -9.44
N VAL A 202 12.36 -17.53 -9.81
CA VAL A 202 11.15 -17.32 -10.61
C VAL A 202 11.48 -17.54 -12.08
N SER A 203 10.77 -18.46 -12.74
CA SER A 203 10.96 -18.74 -14.16
C SER A 203 10.65 -17.50 -15.02
N THR A 204 11.50 -17.23 -16.02
CA THR A 204 11.28 -16.16 -17.00
C THR A 204 10.02 -16.38 -17.82
N ASP A 205 9.66 -17.63 -18.09
CA ASP A 205 8.44 -17.99 -18.82
C ASP A 205 7.20 -17.60 -18.01
N LEU A 206 7.24 -17.82 -16.69
CA LEU A 206 6.16 -17.44 -15.79
C LEU A 206 6.01 -15.91 -15.72
N VAL A 207 7.12 -15.17 -15.64
CA VAL A 207 7.09 -13.70 -15.62
C VAL A 207 6.46 -13.15 -16.90
N LYS A 208 6.86 -13.69 -18.05
CA LYS A 208 6.29 -13.33 -19.35
C LYS A 208 4.80 -13.66 -19.43
N ALA A 209 4.41 -14.85 -18.96
CA ALA A 209 3.01 -15.28 -18.93
C ALA A 209 2.16 -14.39 -18.03
N MET A 210 2.63 -14.08 -16.81
CA MET A 210 1.97 -13.13 -15.91
C MET A 210 1.81 -11.75 -16.55
N GLY A 211 2.84 -11.23 -17.22
CA GLY A 211 2.79 -9.95 -17.92
C GLY A 211 1.71 -9.93 -19.02
N GLY A 212 1.72 -10.92 -19.91
CA GLY A 212 0.71 -11.03 -20.96
C GLY A 212 -0.70 -11.24 -20.40
N TYR A 213 -0.83 -12.01 -19.32
CA TYR A 213 -2.10 -12.21 -18.63
C TYR A 213 -2.66 -10.90 -18.05
N ARG A 214 -1.83 -10.10 -17.39
CA ARG A 214 -2.24 -8.80 -16.85
C ARG A 214 -2.70 -7.84 -17.92
N GLU A 215 -1.97 -7.79 -19.03
CA GLU A 215 -2.28 -6.94 -20.18
C GLU A 215 -3.62 -7.32 -20.84
N GLU A 216 -3.85 -8.63 -21.02
CA GLU A 216 -5.09 -9.17 -21.60
C GLU A 216 -6.31 -8.79 -20.75
N TRP A 217 -6.25 -9.07 -19.44
CA TRP A 217 -7.37 -8.88 -18.50
C TRP A 217 -7.42 -7.47 -17.88
N LYS A 218 -6.58 -6.54 -18.34
CA LYS A 218 -6.57 -5.13 -17.94
C LYS A 218 -6.40 -4.90 -16.43
N PHE A 219 -5.47 -5.63 -15.81
CA PHE A 219 -5.05 -5.39 -14.43
C PHE A 219 -4.15 -4.14 -14.29
N SER A 220 -4.59 -2.99 -14.83
CA SER A 220 -3.80 -1.75 -14.94
C SER A 220 -3.34 -1.18 -13.60
N GLY A 221 -4.10 -1.41 -12.53
CA GLY A 221 -3.70 -1.04 -11.17
C GLY A 221 -2.42 -1.74 -10.73
N VAL A 222 -2.25 -3.02 -11.11
CA VAL A 222 -1.01 -3.76 -10.83
C VAL A 222 0.14 -3.22 -11.66
N ASP A 223 -0.05 -2.98 -12.95
CA ASP A 223 1.02 -2.47 -13.81
C ASP A 223 1.50 -1.08 -13.34
N THR A 224 0.58 -0.20 -12.96
CA THR A 224 0.91 1.12 -12.37
C THR A 224 1.74 0.99 -11.09
N LEU A 225 1.42 0.01 -10.22
CA LEU A 225 2.21 -0.26 -9.01
C LEU A 225 3.61 -0.77 -9.33
N LEU A 226 3.73 -1.65 -10.34
CA LEU A 226 5.00 -2.24 -10.74
C LEU A 226 5.90 -1.23 -11.45
N GLU A 227 5.35 -0.32 -12.25
CA GLU A 227 6.09 0.79 -12.89
C GLU A 227 6.71 1.74 -11.87
N ARG A 228 6.00 2.01 -10.76
CA ARG A 228 6.53 2.81 -9.64
C ARG A 228 7.63 2.09 -8.85
N CYS A 229 7.79 0.79 -9.06
CA CYS A 229 8.80 -0.03 -8.39
C CYS A 229 10.17 0.16 -9.03
N GLU A 230 10.72 1.36 -8.87
CA GLU A 230 12.14 1.61 -9.11
C GLU A 230 12.94 0.85 -8.04
N TYR A 231 13.33 -0.39 -8.31
CA TYR A 231 14.38 -1.01 -7.50
C TYR A 231 15.71 -0.38 -7.92
N PRO A 232 16.36 0.42 -7.07
CA PRO A 232 17.80 0.53 -7.20
C PRO A 232 18.35 -0.88 -6.98
N ASP A 233 19.14 -1.41 -7.93
CA ASP A 233 19.81 -2.72 -7.89
C ASP A 233 20.65 -2.99 -6.61
N LYS A 234 20.71 -2.02 -5.70
CA LYS A 234 21.57 -1.98 -4.51
C LYS A 234 21.07 -2.83 -3.33
N PHE A 235 19.89 -3.43 -3.40
CA PHE A 235 19.32 -4.25 -2.30
C PHE A 235 19.15 -5.74 -2.63
N LEU A 236 20.05 -6.33 -3.43
CA LEU A 236 20.09 -7.78 -3.61
C LEU A 236 20.51 -8.47 -2.29
N PRO A 237 19.72 -9.42 -1.75
CA PRO A 237 20.09 -10.17 -0.56
C PRO A 237 21.27 -11.10 -0.84
N ARG A 238 22.08 -11.36 0.19
CA ARG A 238 23.27 -12.22 0.10
C ARG A 238 22.86 -13.64 -0.34
N PRO A 239 23.56 -14.27 -1.32
CA PRO A 239 23.20 -15.57 -1.92
C PRO A 239 23.06 -16.78 -0.97
N SER A 240 23.40 -16.66 0.31
CA SER A 240 23.54 -17.80 1.23
C SER A 240 22.24 -18.46 1.69
N LEU A 241 21.07 -17.88 1.42
CA LEU A 241 19.77 -18.44 1.85
C LEU A 241 19.06 -19.30 0.78
N ILE A 242 19.41 -19.15 -0.50
CA ILE A 242 18.70 -19.81 -1.63
C ILE A 242 19.03 -21.30 -1.73
N ARG A 243 20.19 -21.75 -1.22
CA ARG A 243 20.62 -23.15 -1.30
C ARG A 243 19.75 -24.13 -0.48
N ARG A 244 18.92 -23.66 0.46
CA ARG A 244 18.10 -24.53 1.32
C ARG A 244 16.74 -24.95 0.72
N ALA A 245 16.23 -24.25 -0.30
CA ALA A 245 14.90 -24.53 -0.85
C ALA A 245 14.86 -25.79 -1.74
N GLY A 246 15.92 -26.04 -2.52
CA GLY A 246 16.02 -27.24 -3.37
C GLY A 246 16.08 -28.54 -2.55
N ASP A 247 16.80 -28.53 -1.42
CA ASP A 247 16.98 -29.71 -0.58
C ASP A 247 15.68 -30.12 0.16
N GLN A 248 14.81 -29.17 0.52
CA GLN A 248 13.53 -29.45 1.18
C GLN A 248 12.49 -30.10 0.26
N VAL A 249 12.46 -29.74 -1.04
CA VAL A 249 11.56 -30.37 -2.01
C VAL A 249 11.93 -31.86 -2.17
N VAL A 250 13.21 -32.16 -2.28
CA VAL A 250 13.71 -33.54 -2.37
C VAL A 250 13.39 -34.34 -1.09
N SER A 251 13.46 -33.73 0.10
CA SER A 251 13.16 -34.43 1.36
C SER A 251 11.66 -34.74 1.53
N ARG A 252 10.76 -33.81 1.16
CA ARG A 252 9.31 -34.05 1.25
C ARG A 252 8.81 -35.05 0.21
N LEU A 253 9.34 -35.00 -1.02
CA LEU A 253 8.96 -35.97 -2.05
C LEU A 253 9.37 -37.40 -1.67
N ARG A 254 10.50 -37.60 -0.97
CA ARG A 254 10.86 -38.92 -0.41
C ARG A 254 9.86 -39.42 0.63
N HIS A 255 9.29 -38.54 1.45
CA HIS A 255 8.32 -38.91 2.48
C HIS A 255 6.95 -39.30 1.91
N LEU A 256 6.59 -38.79 0.72
CA LEU A 256 5.34 -39.14 0.04
C LEU A 256 5.46 -40.39 -0.85
N ALA A 257 6.69 -40.84 -1.14
CA ALA A 257 6.98 -41.98 -2.00
C ALA A 257 7.20 -43.31 -1.25
N GLY A 258 7.18 -43.29 0.09
CA GLY A 258 7.25 -44.49 0.94
C GLY A 258 5.97 -44.69 1.72
#